data_AF-A0A8S2WYE0-F1
#
_entry.id   AF-A0A8S2WYE0-F1
#
_cell.length_a   1.000
_cell.length_b   1.000
_cell.length_c   1.000
_cell.angle_alpha   90.00
_cell.angle_beta   90.00
_cell.angle_gamma   90.00
#
_symmetry.space_group_name_H-M   'P 1'
#
loop_
_entity.id
_entity.type
_entity.pdbx_description
1 polymer ?
#
loop_
_entity_poly.entity_id
_entity_poly.type
_entity_poly.pdbx_seq_one_letter_code
_entity_poly.pdbx_strand_id
1 'polypeptide(L)'
;TSIPPITIPVVAAVREILLEINEPLQGKDIVTIGRSKYIGTPLALMLSQSTTDSKSSLISGATVTICHGDTHLNNLTWYCK
;
A
#
# COMPACT_ATOMS: atom_id res chain seq x y z
N THR A 1 -20.57 -0.41 30.42
CA THR A 1 -19.70 -1.18 29.49
C THR A 1 -18.75 -0.21 28.81
N SER A 2 -17.43 -0.38 28.98
CA SER A 2 -16.42 0.49 28.38
C SER A 2 -16.28 0.16 26.88
N ILE A 3 -16.66 1.08 26.00
CA ILE A 3 -16.44 0.94 24.56
C ILE A 3 -14.92 1.10 24.31
N PRO A 4 -14.23 0.13 23.68
CA PRO A 4 -12.80 0.27 23.40
C PRO A 4 -12.56 1.43 22.42
N PRO A 5 -11.45 2.18 22.55
CA PRO A 5 -11.13 3.27 21.65
C PRO A 5 -10.89 2.74 20.23
N ILE A 6 -11.49 3.41 19.23
CA ILE A 6 -11.26 3.12 17.81
C ILE A 6 -9.83 3.53 17.47
N THR A 7 -8.97 2.57 17.15
CA THR A 7 -7.64 2.83 16.60
C THR A 7 -7.72 2.77 15.08
N ILE A 8 -7.56 3.90 14.41
CA ILE A 8 -7.48 3.95 12.95
C ILE A 8 -6.03 3.65 12.56
N PRO A 9 -5.75 2.59 11.78
CA PRO A 9 -4.40 2.34 11.32
C PRO A 9 -3.98 3.45 10.34
N VAL A 10 -2.72 3.88 10.40
CA VAL A 10 -2.14 4.89 9.48
C VAL A 10 -2.37 4.50 8.01
N VAL A 11 -2.44 3.20 7.72
CA VAL A 11 -2.75 2.66 6.38
C VAL A 11 -4.10 3.13 5.84
N ALA A 12 -5.09 3.40 6.70
CA ALA A 12 -6.38 3.97 6.29
C ALA A 12 -6.23 5.40 5.73
N ALA A 13 -5.28 6.19 6.22
CA ALA A 13 -5.00 7.51 5.66
C ALA A 13 -4.43 7.42 4.24
N VAL A 14 -3.53 6.45 3.99
CA VAL A 14 -2.99 6.19 2.65
C VAL A 14 -4.11 5.76 1.69
N ARG A 15 -5.03 4.92 2.15
CA ARG A 15 -6.21 4.50 1.38
C ARG A 15 -7.04 5.71 0.94
N GLU A 16 -7.34 6.65 1.83
CA GLU A 16 -8.13 7.83 1.47
C GLU A 16 -7.38 8.75 0.49
N ILE A 17 -6.07 8.92 0.66
CA ILE A 17 -5.26 9.69 -0.31
C ILE A 17 -5.33 9.07 -1.71
N LEU A 18 -5.26 7.74 -1.81
CA LEU A 18 -5.36 7.04 -3.10
C LEU A 18 -6.75 7.22 -3.75
N LEU A 19 -7.81 7.23 -2.95
CA LEU A 19 -9.17 7.49 -3.43
C LEU A 19 -9.32 8.93 -3.96
N GLU A 20 -8.71 9.91 -3.30
CA GLU A 20 -8.72 11.32 -3.74
C GLU A 20 -7.87 11.54 -5.01
N ILE A 21 -6.77 10.81 -5.17
CA ILE A 21 -5.98 10.81 -6.41
C ILE A 21 -6.83 10.27 -7.58
N ASN A 22 -7.80 9.39 -7.30
CA ASN A 22 -8.76 8.83 -8.25
C ASN A 22 -8.11 8.19 -9.49
N GLU A 23 -6.95 7.57 -9.28
CA GLU A 23 -6.18 6.90 -10.31
C GLU A 23 -6.24 5.38 -10.07
N PRO A 24 -6.67 4.56 -11.06
CA PRO A 24 -6.68 3.12 -10.91
C PRO A 24 -5.28 2.54 -10.65
N LEU A 25 -5.18 1.65 -9.67
CA LEU A 25 -3.96 0.93 -9.29
C LEU A 25 -3.89 -0.48 -9.89
N GLN A 26 -5.02 -1.01 -10.38
CA GLN A 26 -5.08 -2.35 -10.98
C GLN A 26 -4.03 -2.51 -12.09
N GLY A 27 -3.15 -3.50 -11.95
CA GLY A 27 -2.09 -3.82 -12.90
C GLY A 27 -0.89 -2.85 -12.91
N LYS A 28 -0.85 -1.88 -11.99
CA LYS A 28 0.29 -0.97 -11.86
C LYS A 28 1.37 -1.54 -10.98
N ASP A 29 2.61 -1.16 -11.27
CA ASP A 29 3.76 -1.43 -10.42
C ASP A 29 3.85 -0.36 -9.32
N ILE A 30 3.84 -0.81 -8.07
CA ILE A 30 4.01 0.05 -6.89
C ILE A 30 5.20 -0.43 -6.08
N VAL A 31 6.02 0.53 -5.63
CA VAL A 31 7.12 0.28 -4.70
C VAL A 31 6.76 0.83 -3.33
N THR A 32 6.78 -0.04 -2.32
CA THR A 32 6.67 0.36 -0.92
C THR A 32 8.04 0.30 -0.26
N ILE A 33 8.47 1.39 0.38
CA ILE A 33 9.75 1.45 1.09
C ILE A 33 9.46 1.40 2.59
N GLY A 34 9.83 0.29 3.21
CA GLY A 34 9.58 -0.01 4.62
C GLY A 34 8.66 -1.22 4.80
N ARG A 35 9.08 -2.14 5.69
CA ARG A 35 8.39 -3.41 5.96
C ARG A 35 7.92 -3.55 7.41
N SER A 36 7.58 -2.43 8.04
CA SER A 36 7.16 -2.44 9.44
C SER A 36 5.86 -3.24 9.64
N LYS A 37 5.76 -3.93 10.77
CA LYS A 37 4.61 -4.77 11.12
C LYS A 37 3.27 -4.03 11.08
N TYR A 38 3.28 -2.73 11.41
CA TYR A 38 2.06 -1.94 11.61
C TYR A 38 1.69 -1.05 10.41
N ILE A 39 2.63 -0.77 9.51
CA ILE A 39 2.40 0.14 8.37
C ILE A 39 2.82 -0.51 7.06
N GLY A 40 4.10 -0.87 6.93
CA GLY A 40 4.65 -1.36 5.66
C GLY A 40 4.00 -2.64 5.17
N THR A 41 3.95 -3.68 6.01
CA THR A 41 3.36 -4.97 5.63
C THR A 41 1.85 -4.88 5.38
N PRO A 42 1.04 -4.25 6.26
CA PRO A 42 -0.39 -4.12 5.99
C PRO A 42 -0.70 -3.25 4.77
N LEU A 43 0.09 -2.20 4.51
CA LEU A 43 -0.05 -1.36 3.31
C LEU A 43 0.23 -2.16 2.04
N ALA A 44 1.36 -2.86 1.98
CA ALA A 44 1.71 -3.68 0.82
C ALA A 44 0.66 -4.75 0.54
N LEU A 45 0.14 -5.39 1.60
CA LEU A 45 -0.94 -6.38 1.48
C LEU A 45 -2.22 -5.76 0.93
N MET A 46 -2.65 -4.59 1.42
CA MET A 46 -3.84 -3.89 0.92
C MET A 46 -3.72 -3.60 -0.57
N LEU A 47 -2.57 -3.08 -1.00
CA LEU A 47 -2.31 -2.70 -2.39
C LEU A 47 -2.27 -3.92 -3.33
N SER A 48 -1.77 -5.07 -2.85
CA SER A 48 -1.65 -6.29 -3.67
C SER A 48 -2.91 -7.16 -3.72
N GLN A 49 -3.96 -6.81 -2.96
CA GLN A 49 -5.19 -7.60 -2.96
C GLN A 49 -5.84 -7.62 -4.34
N SER A 50 -6.42 -8.76 -4.72
CA SER A 50 -7.19 -8.88 -5.95
C SER A 50 -8.42 -7.97 -5.90
N THR A 51 -8.77 -7.37 -7.03
CA THR A 51 -9.93 -6.49 -7.15
C THR A 51 -10.94 -7.10 -8.12
N THR A 52 -12.21 -6.96 -7.80
CA THR A 52 -13.32 -7.43 -8.66
C THR A 52 -14.25 -6.30 -9.09
N ASP A 53 -14.04 -5.08 -8.57
CA ASP A 53 -14.88 -3.93 -8.84
C ASP A 53 -14.05 -2.64 -9.03
N SER A 54 -14.66 -1.65 -9.71
CA SER A 54 -14.00 -0.39 -10.10
C SER A 54 -13.63 0.54 -8.95
N LYS A 55 -14.18 0.35 -7.75
CA LYS A 55 -13.84 1.19 -6.58
C LYS A 55 -12.66 0.58 -5.82
N SER A 56 -12.62 -0.74 -5.76
CA SER A 56 -11.50 -1.52 -5.23
C SER A 56 -10.26 -1.34 -6.09
N SER A 57 -10.39 -1.20 -7.41
CA SER A 57 -9.25 -0.93 -8.30
C SER A 57 -8.53 0.40 -8.04
N LEU A 58 -9.11 1.34 -7.28
CA LEU A 58 -8.46 2.58 -6.86
C LEU A 58 -7.52 2.40 -5.64
N ILE A 59 -7.67 1.31 -4.89
CA ILE A 59 -6.96 1.08 -3.62
C ILE A 59 -6.21 -0.25 -3.56
N SER A 60 -6.42 -1.13 -4.53
CA SER A 60 -5.81 -2.46 -4.60
C SER A 60 -5.65 -2.92 -6.06
N GLY A 61 -5.06 -4.10 -6.27
CA GLY A 61 -4.85 -4.69 -7.60
C GLY A 61 -3.48 -4.44 -8.22
N ALA A 62 -2.56 -3.85 -7.46
CA ALA A 62 -1.23 -3.52 -7.93
C ALA A 62 -0.25 -4.70 -7.81
N THR A 63 0.78 -4.70 -8.66
CA THR A 63 1.99 -5.48 -8.44
C THR A 63 2.87 -4.72 -7.45
N VAL A 64 3.04 -5.25 -6.25
CA VAL A 64 3.73 -4.54 -5.16
C VAL A 64 5.13 -5.10 -4.94
N THR A 65 6.14 -4.24 -5.06
CA THR A 65 7.52 -4.51 -4.61
C THR A 65 7.74 -3.89 -3.24
N ILE A 66 8.29 -4.67 -2.31
CA ILE A 66 8.62 -4.19 -0.95
C ILE A 66 10.14 -4.04 -0.82
N CYS A 67 10.59 -2.82 -0.58
CA CYS A 67 11.98 -2.49 -0.26
C CYS A 67 12.11 -2.15 1.25
N HIS A 68 13.34 -2.19 1.78
CA HIS A 68 13.67 -1.82 3.15
C HIS A 68 15.08 -1.23 3.24
N GLY A 69 15.50 -0.84 4.45
CA GLY A 69 16.79 -0.18 4.68
C GLY A 69 18.01 -0.99 4.21
N ASP A 70 17.90 -2.31 4.13
CA ASP A 70 18.98 -3.20 3.67
C ASP A 70 18.86 -3.58 2.19
N THR A 71 17.86 -3.05 1.48
CA THR A 71 17.76 -3.25 0.03
C THR A 71 18.92 -2.52 -0.65
N HIS A 72 19.71 -3.24 -1.45
CA HIS A 72 20.82 -2.66 -2.20
C HIS A 72 20.39 -1.46 -3.05
N LEU A 73 21.18 -0.38 -3.01
CA LEU A 73 20.86 0.88 -3.72
C LEU A 73 20.64 0.68 -5.23
N ASN A 74 21.37 -0.23 -5.86
CA ASN A 74 21.17 -0.55 -7.29
C ASN A 74 19.78 -1.13 -7.58
N ASN A 75 19.26 -1.95 -6.65
CA ASN A 75 17.92 -2.52 -6.80
C ASN A 75 16.85 -1.48 -6.47
N LEU A 76 17.04 -0.69 -5.40
CA LEU A 76 16.11 0.38 -5.05
C LEU A 76 15.96 1.40 -6.19
N THR A 77 17.08 1.84 -6.77
CA THR A 77 17.06 2.74 -7.93
C THR A 77 16.49 2.10 -9.18
N TRP A 78 16.60 0.78 -9.36
CA TRP A 78 15.92 0.09 -10.46
C TRP A 78 14.41 0.14 -10.32
N TYR A 79 13.87 -0.12 -9.12
CA TYR A 79 12.43 -0.14 -8.89
C TYR A 79 11.79 1.26 -8.84
N CYS A 80 12.56 2.29 -8.46
CA CYS A 80 12.06 3.67 -8.35
C CYS A 80 12.30 4.55 -9.59
N LYS A 81 12.69 3.96 -10.73
CA LYS A 81 12.82 4.65 -12.03
C LYS A 81 11.47 4.85 -12.69
#